data_AF-A0A558GYK2-F1
#
_entry.id   AF-A0A558GYK2-F1
#
_cell.length_a   1.000
_cell.length_b   1.000
_cell.length_c   1.000
_cell.angle_alpha   90.00
_cell.angle_beta   90.00
_cell.angle_gamma   90.00
#
_symmetry.space_group_name_H-M   'P 1'
#
loop_
_entity.id
_entity.type
_entity.pdbx_description
1 polymer ?
#
loop_
_entity_poly.entity_id
_entity_poly.type
_entity_poly.pdbx_seq_one_letter_code
_entity_poly.pdbx_strand_id
1 'polypeptide(L)' 'MSAVINRGGGRPSKGLRKYIGFRTPAKTAEDVHMIAAAKGMTVTDYVASAVDRSLREDLALLGQFAQQDELPIRMAS' A
#
# COMPACT_ATOMS: atom_id res chain seq x y z
N MET A 1 18.51 5.93 2.70
CA MET A 1 18.61 6.26 4.13
C MET A 1 17.82 5.21 4.92
N SER A 2 18.48 4.34 5.69
CA SER A 2 17.84 3.26 6.43
C SER A 2 17.22 3.79 7.73
N ALA A 3 15.92 3.57 7.94
CA ALA A 3 15.25 3.95 9.17
C ALA A 3 15.86 3.21 10.37
N VAL A 4 16.19 3.97 11.42
CA VAL A 4 16.77 3.51 12.68
C VAL A 4 15.81 2.50 13.34
N ILE A 5 16.21 1.24 13.38
CA ILE A 5 15.57 0.19 14.15
C ILE A 5 15.90 0.45 15.62
N ASN A 6 14.89 0.55 16.49
CA ASN A 6 15.03 0.83 17.91
C ASN A 6 16.12 -0.03 18.59
N ARG A 7 16.98 0.62 19.40
CA ARG A 7 18.07 0.02 20.19
C ARG A 7 17.59 -0.77 21.44
N GLY A 8 16.37 -1.32 21.42
CA GLY A 8 15.80 -2.15 22.47
C GLY A 8 15.37 -3.48 21.86
N GLY A 9 16.16 -4.53 22.12
CA GLY A 9 16.17 -5.81 21.41
C GLY A 9 14.93 -6.71 21.58
N GLY A 10 13.76 -6.24 21.17
CA GLY A 10 12.54 -7.03 21.06
C GLY A 10 11.97 -7.01 19.65
N ARG A 11 11.33 -8.11 19.23
CA ARG A 11 10.53 -8.13 17.99
C ARG A 11 9.41 -7.10 18.13
N PRO A 12 9.27 -6.14 17.19
CA PRO A 12 8.19 -5.17 17.25
C PRO A 12 6.84 -5.88 17.30
N SER A 13 5.97 -5.50 18.25
CA SER A 13 4.63 -6.08 18.41
C SER A 13 3.76 -5.93 17.16
N LYS A 14 4.08 -4.97 16.29
CA LYS A 14 3.37 -4.68 15.04
C LYS A 14 4.15 -5.03 13.76
N GLY A 15 5.19 -5.87 13.89
CA GLY A 15 6.03 -6.30 12.79
C GLY A 15 7.00 -5.24 12.26
N LEU A 16 7.81 -5.61 11.26
CA LEU A 16 8.69 -4.68 10.56
C LEU A 16 7.85 -3.74 9.70
N ARG A 17 7.99 -2.43 9.90
CA ARG A 17 7.25 -1.39 9.16
C ARG A 17 8.24 -0.43 8.50
N LYS A 18 7.98 -0.07 7.25
CA LYS A 18 8.70 1.01 6.54
C LYS A 18 7.87 2.29 6.59
N TYR A 19 8.52 3.43 6.80
CA TYR A 19 7.86 4.73 6.72
C TYR A 19 7.74 5.17 5.25
N ILE A 20 6.54 5.58 4.85
CA ILE A 20 6.25 6.15 3.53
C ILE A 20 5.59 7.51 3.78
N GLY A 21 6.27 8.59 3.42
CA GLY A 21 5.74 9.95 3.51
C GLY A 21 5.34 10.47 2.13
N PHE A 22 4.21 11.14 2.03
CA PHE A 22 3.74 11.79 0.81
C PHE A 22 3.05 13.12 1.14
N ARG A 23 2.93 13.99 0.13
CA ARG A 23 2.18 15.25 0.24
C ARG A 23 0.78 15.05 -0.31
N THR A 24 -0.22 15.66 0.32
CA THR A 24 -1.62 15.60 -0.08
C THR A 24 -2.26 16.97 0.08
N PRO A 25 -3.35 17.30 -0.66
CA PRO A 25 -4.12 18.51 -0.41
C PRO A 25 -4.57 18.60 1.05
N ALA A 26 -4.60 19.82 1.61
CA ALA A 26 -4.94 20.07 3.01
C ALA A 26 -6.30 19.49 3.39
N LYS A 27 -7.31 19.73 2.55
CA LYS A 27 -8.67 19.18 2.73
C LYS A 27 -8.68 17.65 2.86
N THR A 28 -7.91 16.96 2.02
CA THR A 28 -7.82 15.49 2.09
C THR A 28 -7.19 15.02 3.40
N ALA A 29 -6.19 15.74 3.92
CA ALA A 29 -5.60 15.41 5.22
C ALA A 29 -6.61 15.59 6.37
N GLU A 30 -7.43 16.64 6.32
CA GLU A 30 -8.50 16.90 7.28
C GLU A 30 -9.59 15.81 7.22
N ASP A 31 -10.06 15.47 6.02
CA ASP A 31 -11.07 14.43 5.80
C ASP A 31 -10.58 13.07 6.33
N VAL A 32 -9.31 12.73 6.07
CA VAL A 32 -8.67 11.52 6.59
C VAL A 32 -8.68 11.51 8.12
N HIS A 33 -8.36 12.63 8.76
CA HIS A 33 -8.35 12.75 10.21
C HIS A 33 -9.75 12.55 10.80
N MET A 34 -10.76 13.21 10.22
CA MET A 34 -12.15 13.10 10.64
C MET A 34 -12.67 11.66 10.54
N ILE A 35 -12.43 11.00 9.41
CA ILE A 35 -12.92 9.62 9.18
C ILE A 35 -12.19 8.63 10.11
N ALA A 36 -10.88 8.78 10.30
CA ALA A 36 -10.12 7.93 11.20
C ALA A 36 -10.66 8.03 12.65
N ALA A 37 -10.92 9.26 13.12
CA ALA A 37 -11.52 9.51 14.42
C ALA A 37 -12.92 8.89 14.55
N ALA A 38 -13.79 9.10 13.55
CA ALA A 38 -15.13 8.53 13.53
C ALA A 38 -15.14 6.99 13.56
N LYS A 39 -14.11 6.36 12.99
CA LYS A 39 -13.93 4.91 12.98
C LYS A 39 -13.18 4.35 14.21
N GLY A 40 -12.76 5.21 15.14
CA GLY A 40 -12.00 4.78 16.32
C GLY A 40 -10.62 4.17 15.98
N MET A 41 -10.01 4.58 14.88
CA MET A 41 -8.71 4.08 14.41
C MET A 41 -7.70 5.21 14.22
N THR A 42 -6.41 4.88 14.18
CA THR A 42 -5.38 5.89 13.89
C THR A 42 -5.41 6.29 12.41
N VAL A 43 -4.94 7.49 12.09
CA VAL A 43 -4.76 7.94 10.70
C VAL A 43 -3.90 6.95 9.91
N THR A 44 -2.84 6.42 10.53
CA THR A 44 -1.97 5.40 9.91
C THR A 44 -2.75 4.14 9.56
N ASP A 45 -3.59 3.64 10.46
CA ASP A 45 -4.36 2.40 10.22
C ASP A 45 -5.44 2.64 9.17
N TYR A 46 -6.10 3.81 9.17
CA TYR A 46 -7.05 4.20 8.15
C TYR A 46 -6.40 4.23 6.76
N VAL A 47 -5.30 4.98 6.61
CA VAL A 47 -4.59 5.11 5.33
C VAL A 47 -4.04 3.76 4.88
N ALA A 48 -3.46 2.96 5.78
CA ALA A 48 -2.98 1.63 5.46
C ALA A 48 -4.10 0.73 4.94
N SER A 49 -5.30 0.76 5.54
CA SER A 49 -6.44 -0.03 5.07
C SER A 49 -6.95 0.41 3.69
N ALA A 50 -6.93 1.71 3.40
CA ALA A 50 -7.34 2.25 2.11
C ALA A 50 -6.33 1.87 1.01
N VAL A 51 -5.04 1.99 1.31
CA VAL A 51 -3.95 1.61 0.41
C VAL A 51 -3.92 0.10 0.16
N ASP A 52 -4.08 -0.73 1.20
CA ASP A 52 -4.08 -2.18 1.06
C ASP A 52 -5.21 -2.68 0.14
N ARG A 53 -6.39 -2.04 0.19
CA ARG A 53 -7.48 -2.36 -0.73
C ARG A 53 -7.10 -2.09 -2.19
N SER A 54 -6.61 -0.88 -2.49
CA SER A 54 -6.18 -0.51 -3.86
C SER A 54 -5.05 -1.41 -4.33
N LEU A 55 -4.05 -1.64 -3.48
CA LEU A 55 -2.88 -2.46 -3.83
C LEU A 55 -3.25 -3.89 -4.20
N ARG A 56 -4.22 -4.52 -3.53
CA ARG A 56 -4.66 -5.88 -3.88
C ARG A 56 -5.22 -5.92 -5.30
N GLU A 57 -6.01 -4.92 -5.68
CA GLU A 57 -6.58 -4.79 -7.02
C GLU A 57 -5.47 -4.53 -8.06
N ASP A 58 -4.58 -3.57 -7.77
CA ASP A 58 -3.47 -3.21 -8.66
C ASP A 58 -2.48 -4.37 -8.86
N LEU A 59 -2.15 -5.11 -7.81
CA LEU A 59 -1.27 -6.28 -7.89
C LEU A 59 -1.90 -7.43 -8.69
N ALA A 60 -3.21 -7.62 -8.59
CA ALA A 60 -3.92 -8.62 -9.39
C ALA A 60 -3.85 -8.29 -10.89
N LEU A 61 -3.93 -7.00 -11.25
CA LEU A 61 -3.79 -6.53 -12.63
C LEU A 61 -2.34 -6.65 -13.14
N LEU A 62 -1.35 -6.33 -12.31
CA LEU A 62 0.07 -6.50 -12.66
C LEU A 62 0.42 -7.94 -13.05
N GLY A 63 -0.18 -8.93 -12.39
CA GLY A 63 -0.02 -10.34 -12.76
C GLY A 63 -0.51 -10.68 -14.18
N GLN A 64 -1.52 -9.96 -14.68
CA GLN A 64 -2.08 -10.18 -16.02
C GLN A 64 -1.18 -9.60 -17.12
N PHE A 65 -0.50 -8.48 -16.88
CA PHE A 65 0.45 -7.91 -17.84
C PHE A 65 1.72 -8.77 -18.02
N ALA A 66 2.10 -9.54 -17.00
CA ALA A 66 3.22 -10.47 -17.09
C ALA A 66 2.90 -11.75 -17.88
N GLN A 67 1.61 -12.03 -18.13
CA GLN A 67 1.10 -13.26 -18.74
C GLN A 67 0.61 -13.06 -20.18
N GLN A 68 1.11 -12.06 -20.90
CA GLN A 68 0.95 -12.03 -22.35
C GLN A 68 1.84 -13.12 -22.98
N ASP A 69 1.33 -14.35 -22.97
CA ASP A 69 1.87 -15.43 -23.80
C ASP A 69 1.83 -14.98 -25.27
N GLU A 70 2.93 -15.23 -26.00
CA GLU A 70 2.99 -14.98 -27.44
C GLU A 70 1.80 -15.66 -28.11
N LEU A 71 0.92 -14.87 -28.73
CA LEU A 71 -0.14 -15.40 -29.57
C LEU A 71 0.52 -16.23 -30.67
N PRO A 72 0.11 -17.50 -30.88
CA PRO A 72 0.69 -18.31 -31.94
C PRO A 72 0.35 -17.64 -33.27
N ILE A 73 1.32 -16.94 -33.85
CA ILE A 73 1.25 -16.48 -35.23
C ILE A 73 1.19 -17.76 -36.06
N ARG A 74 -0.01 -18.15 -36.47
CA ARG A 74 -0.17 -19.19 -37.48
C ARG A 74 0.47 -18.65 -38.75
N MET A 75 1.72 -19.03 -39.02
CA MET A 75 2.27 -18.90 -40.35
C MET A 75 1.40 -19.77 -41.26
N ALA A 76 0.53 -19.13 -42.04
CA ALA A 76 -0.18 -19.80 -43.11
C ALA A 76 0.88 -20.19 -44.16
N SER A 77 1.12 -21.50 -44.26
CA SER A 77 1.89 -22.16 -45.33
C SER A 77 1.05 -22.36 -46.56
#